data_AF-A0A9N9QM15-F1
#
_entry.id   AF-A0A9N9QM15-F1
#
_cell.length_a   1.000
_cell.length_b   1.000
_cell.length_c   1.000
_cell.angle_alpha   90.00
_cell.angle_beta   90.00
_cell.angle_gamma   90.00
#
_symmetry.space_group_name_H-M   'P 1'
#
loop_
_entity.id
_entity.type
_entity.pdbx_description
1 polymer ?
#
loop_
_entity_poly.entity_id
_entity_poly.type
_entity_poly.pdbx_seq_one_letter_code
_entity_poly.pdbx_strand_id
1 'polypeptide(L)'
;MEETEQYLEKRIKQHKYDCRNERQYTEDKTALAKHHFENGHKFRFGDVRIVDAEINGYERKLSEMIHISMRDTVNIKNDTDGLSSVYRIIYVVAGVKNPKLIVDDYEYLINRKDHASRKTMWLCSQYHKIKCKSRIITYGKTVKINSSHNHPPKVPDKTHAIPQSVTILRNI
;
A
#
# COMPACT_ATOMS: atom_id res chain seq x y z
N MET A 1 9.80 22.95 -2.90
CA MET A 1 9.26 22.11 -3.97
C MET A 1 9.19 20.70 -3.41
N GLU A 2 7.98 20.18 -3.23
CA GLU A 2 7.77 18.84 -2.69
C GLU A 2 8.20 17.76 -3.68
N GLU A 3 8.60 16.60 -3.17
CA GLU A 3 9.21 15.53 -3.98
C GLU A 3 8.23 14.92 -5.01
N THR A 4 6.92 14.93 -4.72
CA THR A 4 5.85 14.38 -5.56
C THR A 4 5.41 15.22 -6.74
N GLU A 5 5.93 16.45 -6.87
CA GLU A 5 5.61 17.35 -7.98
C GLU A 5 6.61 17.26 -9.13
N GLN A 6 7.70 16.50 -8.97
CA GLN A 6 8.76 16.40 -9.97
C GLN A 6 8.50 15.28 -10.98
N TYR A 7 8.87 15.52 -12.24
CA TYR A 7 8.87 14.48 -13.27
C TYR A 7 9.82 13.33 -12.88
N LEU A 8 9.34 12.09 -13.05
CA LEU A 8 10.08 10.88 -12.70
C LEU A 8 11.50 10.85 -13.28
N GLU A 9 11.66 11.24 -14.55
CA GLU A 9 12.97 11.26 -15.20
C GLU A 9 13.96 12.21 -14.50
N LYS A 10 13.50 13.41 -14.11
CA LYS A 10 14.33 14.38 -13.38
C LYS A 10 14.74 13.83 -12.03
N ARG A 11 13.80 13.19 -11.32
CA ARG A 11 14.05 12.59 -10.01
C ARG A 11 15.05 11.44 -10.07
N ILE A 12 14.95 10.57 -11.08
CA ILE A 12 15.92 9.48 -11.31
C ILE A 12 17.32 10.04 -11.60
N LYS A 13 17.42 11.08 -12.45
CA LYS A 13 18.70 11.73 -12.76
C LYS A 13 19.34 12.31 -11.49
N GLN A 14 18.55 12.99 -10.66
CA GLN A 14 19.02 13.53 -9.39
C GLN A 14 19.56 12.42 -8.47
N HIS A 15 18.79 11.35 -8.24
CA HIS A 15 19.24 10.26 -7.38
C HIS A 15 20.49 9.54 -7.88
N LYS A 16 20.62 9.35 -9.21
CA LYS A 16 21.84 8.80 -9.81
C LYS A 16 23.05 9.69 -9.55
N TYR A 17 22.87 11.01 -9.66
CA TYR A 17 23.91 11.98 -9.37
C TYR A 17 24.30 11.95 -7.89
N ASP A 18 23.32 11.94 -6.98
CA ASP A 18 23.54 11.92 -5.53
C ASP A 18 24.32 10.68 -5.06
N CYS A 19 24.13 9.54 -5.73
CA CYS A 19 24.81 8.28 -5.42
C CYS A 19 26.16 8.10 -6.16
N ARG A 20 26.59 9.04 -7.01
CA ARG A 20 27.75 8.83 -7.89
C ARG A 20 29.10 9.01 -7.20
N ASN A 21 29.22 9.93 -6.25
CA ASN A 21 30.52 10.36 -5.71
C ASN A 21 30.51 10.44 -4.18
N GLU A 22 31.27 9.55 -3.54
CA GLU A 22 31.44 9.47 -2.09
C GLU A 22 32.22 10.67 -1.54
N ARG A 23 33.10 11.27 -2.35
CA ARG A 23 33.84 12.50 -1.99
C ARG A 23 32.96 13.75 -1.85
N GLN A 24 31.69 13.66 -2.26
CA GLN A 24 30.67 14.70 -2.05
C GLN A 24 29.70 14.32 -0.91
N TYR A 25 30.13 13.46 0.02
CA TYR A 25 29.37 13.15 1.22
C TYR A 25 29.29 14.41 2.10
N THR A 26 28.13 15.05 2.12
CA THR A 26 27.77 16.18 2.96
C THR A 26 26.62 15.75 3.89
N GLU A 27 26.45 16.44 5.03
CA GLU A 27 25.36 16.15 5.97
C GLU A 27 23.96 16.26 5.34
N ASP A 28 23.81 17.06 4.27
CA ASP A 28 22.53 17.34 3.59
C ASP A 28 22.12 16.32 2.51
N LYS A 29 22.70 15.11 2.48
CA LYS A 29 22.32 14.09 1.49
C LYS A 29 20.87 13.65 1.68
N THR A 30 20.19 13.34 0.57
CA THR A 30 18.87 12.70 0.60
C THR A 30 18.95 11.36 1.34
N ALA A 31 17.84 10.97 1.98
CA ALA A 31 17.75 9.71 2.73
C ALA A 31 18.20 8.48 1.92
N LEU A 32 17.85 8.47 0.63
CA LEU A 32 18.26 7.46 -0.34
C LEU A 32 19.79 7.40 -0.52
N ALA A 33 20.43 8.55 -0.70
CA ALA A 33 21.87 8.62 -0.91
C ALA A 33 22.65 8.26 0.37
N LYS A 34 22.15 8.68 1.55
CA LYS A 34 22.72 8.28 2.84
C LYS A 34 22.73 6.75 3.00
N HIS A 35 21.58 6.11 2.76
CA HIS A 35 21.47 4.65 2.82
C HIS A 35 22.40 3.94 1.82
N HIS A 36 22.56 4.47 0.61
CA HIS A 36 23.47 3.93 -0.39
C HIS A 36 24.91 3.82 0.14
N PHE A 37 25.45 4.90 0.70
CA PHE A 37 26.83 4.94 1.19
C PHE A 37 27.00 4.14 2.48
N GLU A 38 26.08 4.29 3.45
CA GLU A 38 26.20 3.60 4.74
C GLU A 38 26.05 2.07 4.64
N ASN A 39 25.20 1.59 3.72
CA ASN A 39 24.88 0.16 3.61
C ASN A 39 25.51 -0.50 2.37
N GLY A 40 26.22 0.26 1.54
CA GLY A 40 26.74 -0.21 0.25
C GLY A 40 25.64 -0.65 -0.73
N HIS A 41 24.38 -0.25 -0.50
CA HIS A 41 23.23 -0.74 -1.26
C HIS A 41 23.15 -0.08 -2.64
N LYS A 42 23.22 -0.87 -3.71
CA LYS A 42 23.12 -0.39 -5.10
C LYS A 42 21.66 -0.37 -5.59
N PHE A 43 21.08 0.82 -5.68
CA PHE A 43 19.73 1.02 -6.21
C PHE A 43 19.63 0.68 -7.71
N ARG A 44 18.55 -0.02 -8.09
CA ARG A 44 18.24 -0.38 -9.49
C ARG A 44 17.43 0.71 -10.18
N PHE A 45 18.06 1.82 -10.53
CA PHE A 45 17.39 2.95 -11.19
C PHE A 45 16.79 2.64 -12.58
N GLY A 46 17.06 1.47 -13.16
CA GLY A 46 16.45 1.01 -14.41
C GLY A 46 15.14 0.25 -14.24
N ASP A 47 14.79 -0.18 -13.03
CA ASP A 47 13.55 -0.93 -12.72
C ASP A 47 12.67 -0.10 -11.77
N VAL A 48 12.36 1.12 -12.20
CA VAL A 48 11.49 2.04 -11.45
C VAL A 48 10.06 1.87 -11.93
N ARG A 49 9.10 1.84 -11.00
CA ARG A 49 7.68 1.66 -11.30
C ARG A 49 6.85 2.72 -10.58
N ILE A 50 5.84 3.23 -11.26
CA ILE A 50 4.83 4.10 -10.64
C ILE A 50 3.94 3.22 -9.77
N VAL A 51 3.82 3.58 -8.50
CA VAL A 51 3.07 2.80 -7.51
C VAL A 51 1.60 3.21 -7.44
N ASP A 52 1.33 4.51 -7.57
CA ASP A 52 -0.01 5.08 -7.62
C ASP A 52 0.03 6.39 -8.43
N ALA A 53 -1.12 6.85 -8.90
CA ALA A 53 -1.24 8.08 -9.68
C ALA A 53 -2.55 8.79 -9.34
N GLU A 54 -2.44 10.07 -8.98
CA GLU A 54 -3.59 10.89 -8.60
C GLU A 54 -3.54 12.25 -9.30
N ILE A 55 -4.69 12.69 -9.83
CA ILE A 55 -4.83 13.99 -10.49
C ILE A 55 -4.82 15.10 -9.43
N ASN A 56 -5.52 14.88 -8.32
CA ASN A 56 -5.60 15.83 -7.22
C ASN A 56 -4.30 15.82 -6.39
N GLY A 57 -3.72 17.00 -6.17
CA GLY A 57 -2.45 17.12 -5.43
C GLY A 57 -2.54 16.65 -3.98
N TYR A 58 -3.65 16.92 -3.29
CA TYR A 58 -3.87 16.44 -1.91
C TYR A 58 -3.95 14.91 -1.86
N GLU A 59 -4.74 14.30 -2.74
CA GLU A 59 -4.84 12.83 -2.84
C GLU A 59 -3.51 12.19 -3.21
N ARG A 60 -2.69 12.86 -4.05
CA ARG A 60 -1.34 12.42 -4.39
C ARG A 60 -0.41 12.42 -3.18
N LYS A 61 -0.40 13.50 -2.39
CA LYS A 61 0.40 13.58 -1.15
C LYS A 61 -0.05 12.53 -0.14
N LEU A 62 -1.36 12.36 0.02
CA LEU A 62 -1.91 11.33 0.89
C LEU A 62 -1.49 9.92 0.42
N SER A 63 -1.54 9.65 -0.88
CA SER A 63 -1.08 8.38 -1.46
C SER A 63 0.42 8.15 -1.20
N GLU A 64 1.25 9.18 -1.37
CA GLU A 64 2.67 9.15 -1.01
C GLU A 64 2.90 8.81 0.46
N MET A 65 2.24 9.52 1.38
CA MET A 65 2.32 9.26 2.82
C MET A 65 1.96 7.82 3.16
N ILE A 66 0.89 7.29 2.56
CA ILE A 66 0.46 5.90 2.76
C ILE A 66 1.53 4.91 2.27
N HIS A 67 2.10 5.15 1.08
CA HIS A 67 3.13 4.28 0.53
C HIS A 67 4.43 4.31 1.33
N ILE A 68 4.82 5.47 1.88
CA ILE A 68 5.99 5.61 2.75
C ILE A 68 5.77 4.90 4.10
N SER A 69 4.59 5.10 4.70
CA SER A 69 4.26 4.58 6.03
C SER A 69 4.12 3.05 6.04
N MET A 70 3.50 2.48 5.00
CA MET A 70 3.07 1.07 5.00
C MET A 70 3.98 0.11 4.25
N ARG A 71 5.09 0.59 3.69
CA ARG A 71 6.11 -0.24 3.03
C ARG A 71 7.46 -0.07 3.73
N ASP A 72 8.35 -1.01 3.46
CA ASP A 72 9.75 -0.86 3.82
C ASP A 72 10.40 0.13 2.85
N THR A 73 10.57 1.38 3.31
CA THR A 73 11.04 2.51 2.50
C THR A 73 12.18 3.23 3.19
N VAL A 74 13.00 3.92 2.39
CA VAL A 74 14.20 4.64 2.83
C VAL A 74 13.92 6.13 3.07
N ASN A 75 12.66 6.57 2.97
CA ASN A 75 12.26 7.97 3.11
C ASN A 75 12.41 8.47 4.56
N ILE A 76 12.65 9.79 4.73
CA ILE A 76 12.55 10.44 6.05
C ILE A 76 11.06 10.52 6.39
N LYS A 77 10.63 9.84 7.46
CA LYS A 77 9.20 9.63 7.78
C LYS A 77 8.50 10.78 8.49
N ASN A 78 9.18 11.92 8.72
CA ASN A 78 8.58 13.10 9.33
C ASN A 78 7.34 13.58 8.53
N ASP A 79 7.35 13.39 7.20
CA ASP A 79 6.25 13.75 6.31
C ASP A 79 5.00 12.86 6.44
N THR A 80 5.06 11.79 7.26
CA THR A 80 3.90 10.92 7.54
C THR A 80 3.20 11.21 8.86
N ASP A 81 3.68 12.21 9.61
CA ASP A 81 3.07 12.62 10.87
C ASP A 81 1.64 13.14 10.63
N GLY A 82 0.67 12.53 11.32
CA GLY A 82 -0.75 12.85 11.16
C GLY A 82 -1.52 11.94 10.19
N LEU A 83 -0.87 10.94 9.57
CA LEU A 83 -1.59 9.95 8.78
C LEU A 83 -2.51 9.12 9.68
N SER A 84 -3.81 9.18 9.43
CA SER A 84 -4.79 8.43 10.21
C SER A 84 -4.63 6.92 10.03
N SER A 85 -4.78 6.17 11.12
CA SER A 85 -4.71 4.70 11.14
C SER A 85 -5.84 4.00 10.35
N VAL A 86 -6.81 4.77 9.84
CA VAL A 86 -7.84 4.28 8.93
C VAL A 86 -7.27 3.88 7.57
N TYR A 87 -6.18 4.51 7.13
CA TYR A 87 -5.54 4.12 5.87
C TYR A 87 -4.79 2.80 6.06
N ARG A 88 -4.93 1.88 5.12
CA ARG A 88 -4.26 0.57 5.17
C ARG A 88 -4.04 -0.02 3.78
N ILE A 89 -3.01 -0.85 3.62
CA ILE A 89 -2.85 -1.69 2.43
C ILE A 89 -3.66 -2.96 2.61
N ILE A 90 -4.51 -3.24 1.63
CA ILE A 90 -5.15 -4.55 1.43
C ILE A 90 -4.50 -5.23 0.23
N TYR A 91 -4.73 -6.52 0.08
CA TYR A 91 -4.18 -7.26 -1.05
C TYR A 91 -5.27 -7.97 -1.86
N VAL A 92 -5.24 -7.78 -3.17
CA VAL A 92 -6.09 -8.49 -4.11
C VAL A 92 -5.29 -9.66 -4.69
N VAL A 93 -5.80 -10.87 -4.52
CA VAL A 93 -5.18 -12.10 -5.03
C VAL A 93 -5.99 -12.63 -6.20
N ALA A 94 -5.34 -12.94 -7.31
CA ALA A 94 -5.99 -13.63 -8.42
C ALA A 94 -6.50 -15.00 -7.95
N GLY A 95 -7.78 -15.29 -8.23
CA GLY A 95 -8.36 -16.60 -7.97
C GLY A 95 -8.87 -17.23 -9.26
N VAL A 96 -9.11 -18.54 -9.24
CA VAL A 96 -9.48 -19.31 -10.45
C VAL A 96 -10.70 -18.75 -11.17
N LYS A 97 -11.76 -18.40 -10.41
CA LYS A 97 -13.00 -17.81 -10.96
C LYS A 97 -13.15 -16.34 -10.62
N ASN A 98 -12.88 -16.00 -9.37
CA ASN A 98 -13.04 -14.67 -8.82
C ASN A 98 -11.80 -14.33 -7.98
N PRO A 99 -11.38 -13.06 -7.94
CA PRO A 99 -10.31 -12.64 -7.05
C PRO A 99 -10.71 -12.83 -5.58
N LYS A 100 -9.70 -12.98 -4.73
CA LYS A 100 -9.82 -12.96 -3.28
C LYS A 100 -9.31 -11.63 -2.75
N LEU A 101 -9.77 -11.27 -1.57
CA LEU A 101 -9.32 -10.07 -0.86
C LEU A 101 -8.67 -10.47 0.46
N ILE A 102 -7.51 -9.91 0.77
CA ILE A 102 -6.85 -10.06 2.06
C ILE A 102 -6.89 -8.72 2.78
N VAL A 103 -7.49 -8.71 3.97
CA VAL A 103 -7.61 -7.54 4.85
C VAL A 103 -7.29 -7.98 6.28
N ASP A 104 -6.35 -7.30 6.94
CA ASP A 104 -5.89 -7.63 8.31
C ASP A 104 -5.52 -9.12 8.48
N ASP A 105 -4.83 -9.68 7.48
CA ASP A 105 -4.42 -11.10 7.40
C ASP A 105 -5.56 -12.12 7.38
N TYR A 106 -6.80 -11.66 7.13
CA TYR A 106 -7.93 -12.52 6.85
C TYR A 106 -8.24 -12.54 5.36
N GLU A 107 -8.47 -13.74 4.82
CA GLU A 107 -8.95 -13.93 3.45
C GLU A 107 -10.48 -13.81 3.36
N TYR A 108 -10.92 -13.13 2.31
CA TYR A 108 -12.31 -12.95 1.96
C TYR A 108 -12.57 -13.36 0.51
N LEU A 109 -13.73 -13.97 0.30
CA LEU A 109 -14.24 -14.42 -0.98
C LEU A 109 -15.42 -13.53 -1.39
N ILE A 110 -15.60 -13.34 -2.69
CA ILE A 110 -16.74 -12.58 -3.22
C ILE A 110 -18.04 -13.32 -2.86
N ASN A 111 -18.95 -12.61 -2.20
CA ASN A 111 -20.31 -13.07 -1.94
C ASN A 111 -21.27 -12.55 -3.01
N ARG A 112 -21.25 -11.24 -3.26
CA ARG A 112 -22.12 -10.58 -4.24
C ARG A 112 -21.47 -9.28 -4.75
N LYS A 113 -21.63 -9.00 -6.04
CA LYS A 113 -21.31 -7.72 -6.66
C LYS A 113 -22.61 -6.97 -6.94
N ASP A 114 -22.63 -5.69 -6.59
CA ASP A 114 -23.73 -4.77 -6.83
C ASP A 114 -23.23 -3.69 -7.79
N HIS A 115 -23.59 -3.83 -9.06
CA HIS A 115 -23.10 -2.94 -10.12
C HIS A 115 -23.72 -1.54 -10.03
N ALA A 116 -24.99 -1.43 -9.62
CA ALA A 116 -25.69 -0.16 -9.50
C ALA A 116 -25.05 0.75 -8.44
N SER A 117 -24.72 0.18 -7.27
CA SER A 117 -24.06 0.93 -6.18
C SER A 117 -22.54 0.85 -6.20
N ARG A 118 -21.94 0.12 -7.17
CA ARG A 118 -20.49 -0.16 -7.25
C ARG A 118 -19.91 -0.75 -5.96
N LYS A 119 -20.69 -1.60 -5.28
CA LYS A 119 -20.32 -2.26 -4.03
C LYS A 119 -20.01 -3.73 -4.28
N THR A 120 -18.98 -4.26 -3.64
CA THR A 120 -18.76 -5.70 -3.55
C THR A 120 -18.85 -6.14 -2.10
N MET A 121 -19.69 -7.12 -1.83
CA MET A 121 -19.81 -7.77 -0.54
C MET A 121 -18.96 -9.02 -0.51
N TRP A 122 -18.20 -9.18 0.56
CA TRP A 122 -17.27 -10.29 0.74
C TRP A 122 -17.56 -11.03 2.03
N LEU A 123 -17.30 -12.34 2.01
CA LEU A 123 -17.42 -13.22 3.17
C LEU A 123 -16.06 -13.81 3.53
N CYS A 124 -15.82 -14.02 4.83
CA CYS A 124 -14.60 -14.68 5.27
C CYS A 124 -14.47 -16.07 4.62
N SER A 125 -13.26 -16.42 4.15
CA SER A 125 -12.97 -17.72 3.53
C SER A 125 -13.29 -18.91 4.43
N GLN A 126 -13.30 -18.71 5.75
CA GLN A 126 -13.62 -19.74 6.75
C GLN A 126 -15.12 -19.89 7.03
N TYR A 127 -16.01 -19.14 6.36
CA TYR A 127 -17.47 -19.23 6.55
C TYR A 127 -18.00 -20.66 6.38
N HIS A 128 -17.58 -21.39 5.34
CA HIS A 128 -18.08 -22.75 5.11
C HIS A 128 -17.50 -23.77 6.09
N LYS A 129 -16.28 -23.57 6.57
CA LYS A 129 -15.55 -24.52 7.43
C LYS A 129 -15.95 -24.42 8.90
N ILE A 130 -16.01 -23.20 9.44
CA ILE A 130 -16.22 -22.96 10.88
C ILE A 130 -17.31 -21.90 11.14
N LYS A 131 -18.17 -21.65 10.16
CA LYS A 131 -19.30 -20.73 10.26
C LYS A 131 -18.91 -19.30 10.65
N CYS A 132 -17.71 -18.85 10.28
CA CYS A 132 -17.26 -17.48 10.50
C CYS A 132 -18.20 -16.47 9.82
N LYS A 133 -18.85 -15.61 10.63
CA LYS A 133 -19.83 -14.63 10.15
C LYS A 133 -19.21 -13.32 9.67
N SER A 134 -17.88 -13.19 9.67
CA SER A 134 -17.24 -11.96 9.23
C SER A 134 -17.58 -11.61 7.78
N ARG A 135 -18.00 -10.36 7.54
CA ARG A 135 -18.40 -9.79 6.25
C ARG A 135 -17.82 -8.39 6.12
N ILE A 136 -17.38 -8.07 4.90
CA ILE A 136 -16.89 -6.73 4.56
C ILE A 136 -17.52 -6.26 3.26
N ILE A 137 -17.52 -4.94 3.07
CA ILE A 137 -18.03 -4.30 1.85
C ILE A 137 -16.94 -3.40 1.29
N THR A 138 -16.65 -3.52 0.01
CA THR A 138 -15.74 -2.60 -0.70
C THR A 138 -16.50 -1.72 -1.68
N TYR A 139 -16.08 -0.45 -1.78
CA TYR A 139 -16.56 0.51 -2.76
C TYR A 139 -15.50 1.61 -2.95
N GLY A 140 -15.17 1.95 -4.19
CA GLY A 140 -14.05 2.86 -4.47
C GLY A 140 -12.75 2.36 -3.83
N LYS A 141 -12.03 3.25 -3.13
CA LYS A 141 -10.86 2.94 -2.29
C LYS A 141 -11.24 2.74 -0.80
N THR A 142 -12.45 2.30 -0.50
CA THR A 142 -12.95 2.13 0.87
C THR A 142 -13.32 0.68 1.17
N VAL A 143 -12.93 0.20 2.35
CA VAL A 143 -13.33 -1.10 2.92
C VAL A 143 -14.10 -0.85 4.22
N LYS A 144 -15.36 -1.26 4.26
CA LYS A 144 -16.18 -1.23 5.48
C LYS A 144 -16.17 -2.59 6.16
N ILE A 145 -15.75 -2.62 7.42
CA ILE A 145 -15.68 -3.82 8.26
C ILE A 145 -16.66 -3.65 9.42
N ASN A 146 -17.64 -4.55 9.50
CA ASN A 146 -18.74 -4.47 10.48
C ASN A 146 -18.78 -5.67 11.44
N SER A 147 -17.76 -6.52 11.44
CA SER A 147 -17.86 -7.83 12.09
C SER A 147 -16.51 -8.36 12.53
N SER A 148 -16.50 -9.05 13.66
CA SER A 148 -15.35 -9.78 14.18
C SER A 148 -15.22 -11.19 13.58
N HIS A 149 -14.00 -11.71 13.62
CA HIS A 149 -13.71 -13.11 13.33
C HIS A 149 -13.85 -13.96 14.59
N ASN A 150 -14.26 -15.22 14.41
CA ASN A 150 -14.31 -16.24 15.45
C ASN A 150 -13.12 -17.21 15.37
N HIS A 151 -12.05 -16.80 14.70
CA HIS A 151 -10.85 -17.59 14.51
C HIS A 151 -9.64 -16.66 14.34
N PRO A 152 -8.42 -17.11 14.64
CA PRO A 152 -7.22 -16.34 14.39
C PRO A 152 -6.97 -16.17 12.87
N PRO A 153 -6.22 -15.14 12.46
CA PRO A 153 -5.79 -14.99 11.07
C PRO A 153 -4.97 -16.20 10.64
N LYS A 154 -5.13 -16.62 9.39
CA LYS A 154 -4.22 -17.56 8.75
C LYS A 154 -3.27 -16.74 7.92
N VAL A 155 -1.97 -16.84 8.14
CA VAL A 155 -0.96 -16.12 7.34
C VAL A 155 -1.22 -16.42 5.87
N PRO A 156 -1.81 -15.48 5.11
CA PRO A 156 -2.25 -15.78 3.76
C PRO A 156 -1.07 -15.63 2.81
N ASP A 157 -1.04 -16.46 1.76
CA ASP A 157 -0.02 -16.34 0.73
C ASP A 157 -0.21 -15.03 -0.05
N LYS A 158 0.80 -14.15 0.03
CA LYS A 158 0.82 -12.84 -0.62
C LYS A 158 1.76 -12.78 -1.83
N THR A 159 2.41 -13.88 -2.23
CA THR A 159 3.44 -13.90 -3.30
C THR A 159 2.97 -13.27 -4.61
N HIS A 160 1.73 -13.53 -5.00
CA HIS A 160 1.11 -13.00 -6.23
C HIS A 160 0.02 -11.97 -5.96
N ALA A 161 0.06 -11.34 -4.79
CA ALA A 161 -0.97 -10.43 -4.36
C ALA A 161 -0.65 -9.00 -4.79
N ILE A 162 -1.65 -8.31 -5.33
CA ILE A 162 -1.55 -6.91 -5.75
C ILE A 162 -1.93 -6.05 -4.54
N PRO A 163 -1.01 -5.22 -4.00
CA PRO A 163 -1.33 -4.32 -2.91
C PRO A 163 -2.19 -3.15 -3.39
N GLN A 164 -3.17 -2.76 -2.58
CA GLN A 164 -4.03 -1.60 -2.83
C GLN A 164 -4.16 -0.77 -1.56
N SER A 165 -3.87 0.53 -1.65
CA SER A 165 -4.13 1.50 -0.58
C SER A 165 -5.63 1.79 -0.48
N VAL A 166 -6.19 1.68 0.73
CA VAL A 166 -7.61 1.91 1.00
C VAL A 166 -7.84 2.59 2.36
N THR A 167 -9.01 3.21 2.49
CA THR A 167 -9.56 3.66 3.76
C THR A 167 -10.38 2.53 4.38
N ILE A 168 -10.03 2.10 5.58
CA ILE A 168 -10.79 1.11 6.35
C ILE A 168 -11.69 1.81 7.36
N LEU A 169 -12.99 1.63 7.20
CA LEU A 169 -14.02 2.08 8.14
C LEU A 169 -14.44 0.89 9.00
N ARG A 170 -14.11 0.93 10.29
CA ARG A 170 -14.54 -0.06 11.29
C ARG A 170 -15.71 0.52 12.08
N ASN A 171 -16.85 -0.13 12.02
CA ASN A 171 -17.92 0.13 12.98
C ASN A 171 -17.55 -0.66 14.25
N ILE A 172 -17.06 0.04 15.28
CA ILE A 172 -16.83 -0.51 16.63
C ILE A 172 -18.19 -0.68 17.32
#